data_AF-A0A6J5TZY7-F1
#
_entry.id   AF-A0A6J5TZY7-F1
#
_cell.length_a   1.000
_cell.length_b   1.000
_cell.length_c   1.000
_cell.angle_alpha   90.00
_cell.angle_beta   90.00
_cell.angle_gamma   90.00
#
_symmetry.space_group_name_H-M   'P 1'
#
loop_
_entity.id
_entity.type
_entity.pdbx_description
1 polymer ?
#
loop_
_entity_poly.entity_id
_entity_poly.type
_entity_poly.pdbx_seq_one_letter_code
_entity_poly.pdbx_strand_id
1 'polypeptide(L)'
;MEEETVNPEPQTGTSEEDNNGEQPMPDLPDQDPSSSDSNSDSGSEDGDQAQKNLQLQTLEAELLTNPGNYNGHVQYIKILRQMADIEKLRQAMEAMNELFLLTPSMWQDWAKDEASLSTGSHAFPAIEKLYERGVFEYLSVSLWHEYLYFVQQNDPSVRECSSAGILKARNLFERVLTAAGLHVSEGNKLWEGYREFEQAIFFDETDNQAREKQIQLIRNLFHHQLSVPHVDMRSTLLDYKAWEVEQGNILDAGSSGLDWISSHVASVYQKALELYNASFHLEKQICQQDMSDSEGLQNFINYFSRICCMNVLLLTFLYPVISGLNILTIWIKH
;
A
#
# COMPACT_ATOMS: atom_id res chain seq x y z
N MET A 1 63.82 10.19 -35.00
CA MET A 1 63.67 10.33 -36.46
C MET A 1 62.18 10.47 -36.67
N GLU A 2 61.77 11.69 -37.04
CA GLU A 2 60.44 12.12 -37.52
C GLU A 2 59.30 11.92 -36.50
N GLU A 3 58.97 12.85 -35.60
CA GLU A 3 58.49 14.25 -35.77
C GLU A 3 57.23 14.36 -36.64
N GLU A 4 56.06 14.53 -36.02
CA GLU A 4 55.19 15.71 -36.28
C GLU A 4 54.16 15.91 -35.17
N THR A 5 54.32 17.04 -34.49
CA THR A 5 53.39 17.73 -33.58
C THR A 5 52.34 18.53 -34.37
N VAL A 6 51.18 18.84 -33.75
CA VAL A 6 50.63 20.21 -33.58
C VAL A 6 49.18 20.13 -33.05
N ASN A 7 48.94 20.90 -31.99
CA ASN A 7 47.66 21.29 -31.37
C ASN A 7 47.55 22.84 -31.56
N PRO A 8 46.55 23.54 -30.99
CA PRO A 8 45.15 23.77 -31.38
C PRO A 8 44.87 25.22 -31.88
N GLU A 9 43.57 25.52 -32.05
CA GLU A 9 42.91 26.81 -31.73
C GLU A 9 42.70 27.87 -32.86
N PRO A 10 41.93 28.97 -32.63
CA PRO A 10 40.60 29.26 -33.21
C PRO A 10 40.58 30.52 -34.11
N GLN A 11 39.42 30.95 -34.68
CA GLN A 11 39.03 32.38 -34.93
C GLN A 11 37.72 32.54 -35.78
N THR A 12 36.66 33.20 -35.25
CA THR A 12 36.17 34.61 -35.47
C THR A 12 35.64 34.92 -36.88
N GLY A 13 34.39 35.35 -37.08
CA GLY A 13 33.76 36.68 -36.86
C GLY A 13 32.63 36.81 -37.93
N THR A 14 31.51 37.53 -37.78
CA THR A 14 31.30 38.97 -37.53
C THR A 14 29.82 39.31 -37.22
N SER A 15 29.64 40.35 -36.37
CA SER A 15 28.61 41.43 -36.25
C SER A 15 27.29 41.36 -37.05
N GLU A 16 26.14 41.81 -36.53
CA GLU A 16 25.82 43.21 -36.21
C GLU A 16 24.80 43.41 -35.06
N GLU A 17 25.02 44.54 -34.36
CA GLU A 17 24.21 45.19 -33.33
C GLU A 17 23.02 45.93 -33.96
N ASP A 18 21.92 46.12 -33.21
CA ASP A 18 21.44 47.49 -33.02
C ASP A 18 20.63 47.65 -31.73
N ASN A 19 21.02 48.67 -30.99
CA ASN A 19 20.63 49.05 -29.64
C ASN A 19 19.83 50.35 -29.74
N ASN A 20 18.79 50.53 -28.94
CA ASN A 20 18.38 51.88 -28.53
C ASN A 20 17.53 51.84 -27.25
N GLY A 21 18.14 52.27 -26.14
CA GLY A 21 17.47 52.97 -25.04
C GLY A 21 17.07 54.39 -25.48
N GLU A 22 16.50 55.29 -24.69
CA GLU A 22 16.35 55.43 -23.24
C GLU A 22 15.11 56.32 -22.95
N GLN A 23 14.77 56.44 -21.66
CA GLN A 23 13.65 57.10 -20.95
C GLN A 23 13.65 58.66 -21.07
N PRO A 24 13.03 59.49 -20.16
CA PRO A 24 11.76 59.48 -19.38
C PRO A 24 10.99 60.84 -19.51
N MET A 25 9.82 61.02 -18.86
CA MET A 25 9.49 62.15 -17.93
C MET A 25 7.97 62.22 -17.54
N PRO A 26 7.62 62.74 -16.33
CA PRO A 26 6.25 62.78 -15.75
C PRO A 26 5.60 64.19 -15.66
N ASP A 27 4.26 64.28 -15.50
CA ASP A 27 3.52 65.20 -14.58
C ASP A 27 1.96 65.13 -14.70
N LEU A 28 1.28 64.83 -13.56
CA LEU A 28 0.03 65.35 -12.91
C LEU A 28 -1.26 65.77 -13.69
N PRO A 29 -2.44 66.02 -13.04
CA PRO A 29 -3.24 65.25 -12.06
C PRO A 29 -4.78 65.20 -12.38
N ASP A 30 -5.55 64.57 -11.48
CA ASP A 30 -6.98 64.77 -11.13
C ASP A 30 -8.16 64.03 -11.83
N GLN A 31 -9.08 63.59 -10.94
CA GLN A 31 -10.54 63.37 -11.05
C GLN A 31 -11.08 61.92 -11.15
N ASP A 32 -11.48 61.39 -9.98
CA ASP A 32 -12.71 60.60 -9.81
C ASP A 32 -13.93 61.39 -10.34
N PRO A 33 -15.02 60.78 -10.85
CA PRO A 33 -15.76 59.75 -10.10
C PRO A 33 -16.49 58.67 -10.93
N SER A 34 -17.08 57.73 -10.19
CA SER A 34 -18.37 57.07 -10.49
C SER A 34 -18.34 55.73 -11.23
N SER A 35 -18.71 54.71 -10.45
CA SER A 35 -19.60 53.58 -10.79
C SER A 35 -19.19 52.62 -11.91
N SER A 36 -18.75 51.41 -11.52
CA SER A 36 -19.41 50.18 -12.01
C SER A 36 -19.04 48.97 -11.16
N ASP A 37 -20.08 48.41 -10.54
CA ASP A 37 -20.35 46.98 -10.35
C ASP A 37 -19.29 46.11 -9.67
N SER A 38 -19.31 46.16 -8.34
CA SER A 38 -18.99 44.99 -7.52
C SER A 38 -20.03 43.90 -7.76
N ASN A 39 -19.78 43.02 -8.74
CA ASN A 39 -20.44 41.72 -8.80
C ASN A 39 -19.90 40.84 -7.67
N SER A 40 -20.49 41.02 -6.49
CA SER A 40 -20.40 40.06 -5.40
C SER A 40 -21.21 38.83 -5.82
N ASP A 41 -20.56 37.89 -6.51
CA ASP A 41 -21.12 36.57 -6.79
C ASP A 41 -21.06 35.76 -5.49
N SER A 42 -22.08 35.99 -4.65
CA SER A 42 -22.34 35.25 -3.43
C SER A 42 -23.70 34.57 -3.58
N GLY A 43 -23.69 33.32 -4.04
CA GLY A 43 -24.84 32.44 -3.89
C GLY A 43 -24.89 31.25 -4.84
N SER A 44 -24.52 30.06 -4.35
CA SER A 44 -25.22 28.81 -4.70
C SER A 44 -24.88 27.58 -3.83
N GLU A 45 -24.41 27.72 -2.58
CA GLU A 45 -24.14 26.53 -1.75
C GLU A 45 -25.41 25.93 -1.10
N ASP A 46 -26.45 26.75 -0.90
CA ASP A 46 -27.65 26.35 -0.15
C ASP A 46 -28.60 25.43 -0.97
N GLY A 47 -28.65 25.62 -2.29
CA GLY A 47 -29.48 24.80 -3.18
C GLY A 47 -28.99 23.34 -3.32
N ASP A 48 -27.66 23.14 -3.27
CA ASP A 48 -27.04 21.82 -3.41
C ASP A 48 -27.25 20.96 -2.14
N GLN A 49 -27.21 21.59 -0.96
CA GLN A 49 -27.46 20.90 0.31
C GLN A 49 -28.92 20.44 0.47
N ALA A 50 -29.88 21.25 0.04
CA ALA A 50 -31.30 20.86 0.07
C ALA A 50 -31.59 19.66 -0.86
N GLN A 51 -30.97 19.62 -2.04
CA GLN A 51 -31.10 18.51 -2.98
C GLN A 51 -30.51 17.21 -2.42
N LYS A 52 -29.32 17.28 -1.80
CA LYS A 52 -28.67 16.12 -1.16
C LYS A 52 -29.50 15.57 0.00
N ASN A 53 -30.09 16.44 0.84
CA ASN A 53 -30.99 16.02 1.91
C ASN A 53 -32.22 15.26 1.39
N LEU A 54 -32.85 15.73 0.30
CA LEU A 54 -34.00 15.05 -0.30
C LEU A 54 -33.61 13.66 -0.86
N GLN A 55 -32.42 13.55 -1.45
CA GLN A 55 -31.89 12.27 -1.93
C GLN A 55 -31.64 11.29 -0.78
N LEU A 56 -31.09 11.75 0.36
CA LEU A 56 -30.91 10.92 1.55
C LEU A 56 -32.24 10.38 2.08
N GLN A 57 -33.28 11.22 2.19
CA GLN A 57 -34.60 10.76 2.65
C GLN A 57 -35.23 9.71 1.72
N THR A 58 -35.04 9.89 0.41
CA THR A 58 -35.51 8.93 -0.59
C THR A 58 -34.78 7.60 -0.44
N LEU A 59 -33.45 7.63 -0.36
CA LEU A 59 -32.61 6.44 -0.16
C LEU A 59 -32.92 5.75 1.17
N GLU A 60 -33.14 6.49 2.25
CA GLU A 60 -33.51 5.92 3.55
C GLU A 60 -34.84 5.14 3.48
N ALA A 61 -35.86 5.70 2.82
CA ALA A 61 -37.12 5.00 2.60
C ALA A 61 -36.96 3.75 1.72
N GLU A 62 -36.10 3.81 0.70
CA GLU A 62 -35.77 2.67 -0.15
C GLU A 62 -35.04 1.56 0.62
N LEU A 63 -34.08 1.92 1.47
CA LEU A 63 -33.30 0.98 2.28
C LEU A 63 -34.15 0.35 3.40
N LEU A 64 -35.13 1.07 3.94
CA LEU A 64 -36.13 0.50 4.85
C LEU A 64 -37.01 -0.54 4.16
N THR A 65 -37.34 -0.32 2.88
CA THR A 65 -38.18 -1.24 2.10
C THR A 65 -37.38 -2.43 1.56
N ASN A 66 -36.11 -2.20 1.21
CA ASN A 66 -35.19 -3.20 0.68
C ASN A 66 -33.79 -3.05 1.30
N PRO A 67 -33.56 -3.60 2.50
CA PRO A 67 -32.26 -3.54 3.17
C PRO A 67 -31.13 -4.19 2.35
N GLY A 68 -31.46 -5.13 1.45
CA GLY A 68 -30.52 -5.83 0.58
C GLY A 68 -29.99 -5.01 -0.60
N ASN A 69 -30.38 -3.74 -0.76
CA ASN A 69 -29.94 -2.90 -1.86
C ASN A 69 -28.52 -2.37 -1.67
N TYR A 70 -27.51 -3.16 -2.07
CA TYR A 70 -26.10 -2.78 -1.97
C TYR A 70 -25.77 -1.42 -2.60
N ASN A 71 -26.24 -1.17 -3.82
CA ASN A 71 -25.96 0.10 -4.52
C ASN A 71 -26.63 1.30 -3.82
N GLY A 72 -27.79 1.09 -3.20
CA GLY A 72 -28.46 2.08 -2.36
C GLY A 72 -27.58 2.49 -1.18
N HIS A 73 -27.03 1.52 -0.44
CA HIS A 73 -26.12 1.78 0.68
C HIS A 73 -24.86 2.54 0.24
N VAL A 74 -24.23 2.13 -0.86
CA VAL A 74 -23.04 2.82 -1.40
C VAL A 74 -23.33 4.29 -1.75
N GLN A 75 -24.47 4.56 -2.40
CA GLN A 75 -24.86 5.93 -2.73
C GLN A 75 -25.20 6.75 -1.49
N TYR A 76 -25.89 6.15 -0.52
CA TYR A 76 -26.24 6.78 0.74
C TYR A 76 -25.00 7.24 1.51
N ILE A 77 -24.02 6.34 1.69
CA ILE A 77 -22.72 6.62 2.32
C ILE A 77 -21.98 7.73 1.56
N LYS A 78 -21.97 7.69 0.22
CA LYS A 78 -21.31 8.71 -0.60
C LYS A 78 -21.90 10.11 -0.39
N ILE A 79 -23.23 10.23 -0.33
CA ILE A 79 -23.89 11.52 -0.09
C ILE A 79 -23.62 12.00 1.34
N LEU A 80 -23.68 11.11 2.35
CA LEU A 80 -23.36 11.45 3.74
C LEU A 80 -21.93 12.00 3.88
N ARG A 81 -20.96 11.38 3.19
CA ARG A 81 -19.57 11.85 3.15
C ARG A 81 -19.45 13.25 2.55
N GLN A 82 -20.19 13.54 1.48
CA GLN A 82 -20.21 14.88 0.85
C GLN A 82 -20.85 15.95 1.74
N MET A 83 -21.78 15.57 2.61
CA MET A 83 -22.46 16.47 3.54
C MET A 83 -21.71 16.66 4.85
N ALA A 84 -20.62 15.91 5.09
CA ALA A 84 -19.89 15.87 6.34
C ALA A 84 -20.79 15.55 7.58
N ASP A 85 -21.85 14.76 7.39
CA ASP A 85 -22.69 14.26 8.50
C ASP A 85 -22.05 12.99 9.10
N ILE A 86 -21.08 13.23 9.98
CA ILE A 86 -20.17 12.22 10.54
C ILE A 86 -20.91 11.10 11.28
N GLU A 87 -21.86 11.47 12.11
CA GLU A 87 -22.54 10.52 12.99
C GLU A 87 -23.43 9.59 12.17
N LYS A 88 -24.18 10.14 11.19
CA LYS A 88 -24.95 9.32 10.27
C LYS A 88 -24.07 8.48 9.36
N LEU A 89 -22.92 8.99 8.92
CA LEU A 89 -21.96 8.23 8.12
C LEU A 89 -21.48 6.99 8.89
N ARG A 90 -21.11 7.13 10.16
CA ARG A 90 -20.71 6.01 11.01
C ARG A 90 -21.82 4.97 11.17
N GLN A 91 -23.05 5.42 11.42
CA GLN A 91 -24.21 4.54 11.53
C GLN A 91 -24.52 3.81 10.22
N ALA A 92 -24.41 4.50 9.08
CA ALA A 92 -24.61 3.92 7.76
C ALA A 92 -23.56 2.86 7.42
N MET A 93 -22.28 3.13 7.74
CA MET A 93 -21.19 2.18 7.54
C MET A 93 -21.36 0.92 8.39
N GLU A 94 -21.74 1.06 9.67
CA GLU A 94 -22.00 -0.09 10.55
C GLU A 94 -23.21 -0.90 10.05
N ALA A 95 -24.33 -0.24 9.71
CA ALA A 95 -25.52 -0.89 9.17
C ALA A 95 -25.22 -1.63 7.85
N MET A 96 -24.36 -1.06 7.01
CA MET A 96 -23.93 -1.73 5.78
C MET A 96 -23.04 -2.95 6.07
N ASN A 97 -22.12 -2.87 7.04
CA ASN A 97 -21.24 -3.99 7.41
C ASN A 97 -22.01 -5.15 8.07
N GLU A 98 -23.10 -4.86 8.80
CA GLU A 98 -23.98 -5.90 9.36
C GLU A 98 -24.67 -6.75 8.27
N LEU A 99 -24.90 -6.16 7.10
CA LEU A 99 -25.60 -6.80 5.99
C LEU A 99 -24.65 -7.37 4.92
N PHE A 100 -23.49 -6.75 4.74
CA PHE A 100 -22.55 -7.06 3.67
C PHE A 100 -21.10 -7.05 4.16
N LEU A 101 -20.29 -7.93 3.57
CA LEU A 101 -18.84 -7.82 3.65
C LEU A 101 -18.39 -6.55 2.92
N LEU A 102 -17.63 -5.69 3.59
CA LEU A 102 -17.16 -4.45 2.99
C LEU A 102 -15.86 -4.68 2.23
N THR A 103 -15.77 -4.20 0.99
CA THR A 103 -14.54 -4.35 0.21
C THR A 103 -13.34 -3.69 0.93
N PRO A 104 -12.09 -4.12 0.65
CA PRO A 104 -10.91 -3.49 1.25
C PRO A 104 -10.88 -1.96 1.10
N SER A 105 -11.27 -1.44 -0.06
CA SER A 105 -11.35 0.00 -0.31
C SER A 105 -12.34 0.74 0.60
N MET A 106 -13.46 0.11 0.94
CA MET A 106 -14.46 0.68 1.83
C MET A 106 -13.98 0.70 3.28
N TRP A 107 -13.24 -0.33 3.72
CA TRP A 107 -12.57 -0.33 5.02
C TRP A 107 -11.52 0.78 5.13
N GLN A 108 -10.71 0.97 4.09
CA GLN A 108 -9.70 2.04 4.04
C GLN A 108 -10.35 3.42 4.09
N ASP A 109 -11.39 3.63 3.28
CA ASP A 109 -12.15 4.87 3.28
C ASP A 109 -12.76 5.16 4.66
N TRP A 110 -13.34 4.15 5.32
CA TRP A 110 -13.91 4.30 6.65
C TRP A 110 -12.85 4.69 7.69
N ALA A 111 -11.70 4.00 7.67
CA ALA A 111 -10.61 4.31 8.58
C ALA A 111 -10.07 5.73 8.37
N LYS A 112 -9.98 6.20 7.11
CA LYS A 112 -9.57 7.58 6.77
C LYS A 112 -10.60 8.60 7.22
N ASP A 113 -11.88 8.34 7.00
CA ASP A 113 -12.97 9.19 7.47
C ASP A 113 -12.83 9.35 8.98
N GLU A 114 -12.75 8.26 9.75
CA GLU A 114 -12.61 8.33 11.22
C GLU A 114 -11.31 9.00 11.68
N ALA A 115 -10.19 8.80 10.96
CA ALA A 115 -8.93 9.47 11.25
C ALA A 115 -8.99 10.98 11.05
N SER A 116 -9.71 11.45 10.03
CA SER A 116 -9.89 12.89 9.76
C SER A 116 -10.79 13.58 10.78
N LEU A 117 -11.66 12.82 11.45
CA LEU A 117 -12.74 13.32 12.29
C LEU A 117 -12.43 13.20 13.78
N SER A 118 -11.62 12.20 14.17
CA SER A 118 -11.34 11.89 15.57
C SER A 118 -10.18 12.74 16.09
N THR A 119 -10.49 13.77 16.89
CA THR A 119 -9.48 14.51 17.67
C THR A 119 -9.40 13.98 19.09
N GLY A 120 -8.24 13.49 19.52
CA GLY A 120 -7.96 13.14 20.93
C GLY A 120 -7.41 11.73 21.15
N SER A 121 -7.13 11.41 22.41
CA SER A 121 -6.45 10.15 22.83
C SER A 121 -7.22 8.87 22.46
N HIS A 122 -8.55 8.95 22.29
CA HIS A 122 -9.39 7.79 21.94
C HIS A 122 -9.50 7.51 20.43
N ALA A 123 -8.96 8.39 19.58
CA ALA A 123 -9.03 8.25 18.13
C ALA A 123 -8.30 6.99 17.64
N PHE A 124 -7.08 6.78 18.14
CA PHE A 124 -6.21 5.70 17.68
C PHE A 124 -6.81 4.30 17.91
N PRO A 125 -7.26 3.92 19.13
CA PRO A 125 -7.82 2.58 19.35
C PRO A 125 -9.09 2.30 18.55
N ALA A 126 -9.90 3.32 18.27
CA ALA A 126 -11.11 3.16 17.47
C ALA A 126 -10.79 2.83 16.00
N ILE A 127 -9.82 3.53 15.42
CA ILE A 127 -9.38 3.31 14.03
C ILE A 127 -8.59 2.00 13.92
N GLU A 128 -7.73 1.69 14.90
CA GLU A 128 -7.03 0.40 14.99
C GLU A 128 -8.04 -0.76 14.96
N LYS A 129 -9.14 -0.65 15.72
CA LYS A 129 -10.22 -1.64 15.70
C LYS A 129 -10.90 -1.78 14.33
N LEU A 130 -11.02 -0.70 13.55
CA LEU A 130 -11.57 -0.79 12.18
C LEU A 130 -10.64 -1.55 11.26
N TYR A 131 -9.33 -1.29 11.31
CA TYR A 131 -8.35 -2.08 10.56
C TYR A 131 -8.38 -3.55 10.97
N GLU A 132 -8.43 -3.84 12.27
CA GLU A 132 -8.54 -5.22 12.78
C GLU A 132 -9.78 -5.95 12.24
N ARG A 133 -10.93 -5.27 12.13
CA ARG A 133 -12.13 -5.83 11.49
C ARG A 133 -11.90 -6.08 10.00
N GLY A 134 -11.38 -5.09 9.28
CA GLY A 134 -11.21 -5.18 7.84
C GLY A 134 -10.22 -6.28 7.42
N VAL A 135 -9.08 -6.40 8.09
CA VAL A 135 -8.08 -7.44 7.79
C VAL A 135 -8.53 -8.85 8.20
N PHE A 136 -9.52 -8.95 9.10
CA PHE A 136 -10.15 -10.21 9.46
C PHE A 136 -11.16 -10.66 8.41
N GLU A 137 -11.91 -9.74 7.80
CA GLU A 137 -12.89 -10.04 6.75
C GLU A 137 -12.24 -10.34 5.39
N TYR A 138 -11.15 -9.65 5.06
CA TYR A 138 -10.49 -9.75 3.75
C TYR A 138 -8.98 -9.94 3.86
N LEU A 139 -8.48 -10.94 3.14
CA LEU A 139 -7.05 -11.03 2.84
C LEU A 139 -6.70 -10.00 1.76
N SER A 140 -6.28 -8.80 2.17
CA SER A 140 -5.86 -7.72 1.29
C SER A 140 -4.51 -7.17 1.72
N VAL A 141 -3.51 -7.27 0.83
CA VAL A 141 -2.16 -6.73 1.08
C VAL A 141 -2.21 -5.20 1.23
N SER A 142 -3.01 -4.52 0.43
CA SER A 142 -3.16 -3.06 0.51
C SER A 142 -3.74 -2.62 1.86
N LEU A 143 -4.72 -3.35 2.40
CA LEU A 143 -5.32 -3.04 3.69
C LEU A 143 -4.33 -3.30 4.85
N TRP A 144 -3.60 -4.42 4.82
CA TRP A 144 -2.53 -4.69 5.79
C TRP A 144 -1.42 -3.64 5.76
N HIS A 145 -1.01 -3.21 4.56
CA HIS A 145 -0.01 -2.16 4.39
C HIS A 145 -0.47 -0.83 4.98
N GLU A 146 -1.73 -0.43 4.70
CA GLU A 146 -2.28 0.80 5.28
C GLU A 146 -2.43 0.70 6.80
N TYR A 147 -2.78 -0.48 7.33
CA TYR A 147 -2.82 -0.70 8.76
C TYR A 147 -1.42 -0.56 9.41
N LEU A 148 -0.40 -1.19 8.83
CA LEU A 148 0.99 -1.04 9.27
C LEU A 148 1.41 0.43 9.29
N TYR A 149 1.17 1.14 8.19
CA TYR A 149 1.47 2.56 8.07
C TYR A 149 0.72 3.39 9.12
N PHE A 150 -0.57 3.12 9.33
CA PHE A 150 -1.36 3.79 10.35
C PHE A 150 -0.76 3.63 11.75
N VAL A 151 -0.39 2.41 12.15
CA VAL A 151 0.21 2.14 13.46
C VAL A 151 1.57 2.83 13.58
N GLN A 152 2.42 2.73 12.56
CA GLN A 152 3.73 3.40 12.55
C GLN A 152 3.63 4.92 12.66
N GLN A 153 2.62 5.55 12.06
CA GLN A 153 2.48 7.01 12.05
C GLN A 153 1.69 7.59 13.22
N ASN A 154 0.86 6.79 13.89
CA ASN A 154 -0.09 7.29 14.88
C ASN A 154 0.09 6.70 16.28
N ASP A 155 0.81 5.58 16.44
CA ASP A 155 1.18 5.07 17.76
C ASP A 155 2.47 5.74 18.26
N PRO A 156 2.42 6.57 19.33
CA PRO A 156 3.61 7.27 19.82
C PRO A 156 4.74 6.32 20.22
N SER A 157 4.40 5.17 20.80
CA SER A 157 5.40 4.22 21.28
C SER A 157 6.20 3.60 20.13
N VAL A 158 5.54 3.37 18.98
CA VAL A 158 6.14 2.83 17.76
C VAL A 158 6.99 3.90 17.08
N ARG A 159 6.47 5.13 16.94
CA ARG A 159 7.19 6.26 16.34
C ARG A 159 8.47 6.62 17.06
N GLU A 160 8.42 6.61 18.38
CA GLU A 160 9.57 6.90 19.24
C GLU A 160 10.51 5.71 19.38
N CYS A 161 10.22 4.59 18.70
CA CYS A 161 10.99 3.34 18.77
C CYS A 161 11.25 2.89 20.20
N SER A 162 10.30 3.11 21.11
CA SER A 162 10.37 2.58 22.47
C SER A 162 10.42 1.05 22.43
N SER A 163 10.99 0.40 23.44
CA SER A 163 11.07 -1.07 23.48
C SER A 163 9.69 -1.73 23.36
N ALA A 164 8.65 -1.13 23.95
CA ALA A 164 7.27 -1.59 23.83
C ALA A 164 6.69 -1.38 22.43
N GLY A 165 6.97 -0.23 21.80
CA GLY A 165 6.56 0.06 20.43
C GLY A 165 7.23 -0.82 19.38
N ILE A 166 8.54 -1.07 19.52
CA ILE A 166 9.26 -2.02 18.66
C ILE A 166 8.63 -3.41 18.77
N LEU A 167 8.35 -3.87 19.99
CA LEU A 167 7.67 -5.15 20.20
C LEU A 167 6.27 -5.16 19.57
N LYS A 168 5.50 -4.08 19.71
CA LYS A 168 4.17 -3.96 19.09
C LYS A 168 4.26 -4.04 17.56
N ALA A 169 5.17 -3.27 16.94
CA ALA A 169 5.36 -3.27 15.49
C ALA A 169 5.83 -4.64 14.97
N ARG A 170 6.79 -5.29 15.63
CA ARG A 170 7.21 -6.66 15.31
C ARG A 170 6.04 -7.64 15.33
N ASN A 171 5.25 -7.64 16.40
CA ASN A 171 4.06 -8.50 16.48
C ASN A 171 3.08 -8.22 15.33
N LEU A 172 2.90 -6.97 14.93
CA LEU A 172 2.03 -6.63 13.80
C LEU A 172 2.61 -7.13 12.47
N PHE A 173 3.92 -6.97 12.22
CA PHE A 173 4.58 -7.52 11.05
C PHE A 173 4.49 -9.06 10.98
N GLU A 174 4.70 -9.76 12.09
CA GLU A 174 4.55 -11.22 12.13
C GLU A 174 3.12 -11.66 11.78
N ARG A 175 2.11 -10.92 12.25
CA ARG A 175 0.70 -11.16 11.88
C ARG A 175 0.46 -10.91 10.39
N VAL A 176 1.00 -9.82 9.86
CA VAL A 176 0.92 -9.46 8.44
C VAL A 176 1.56 -10.55 7.57
N LEU A 177 2.75 -11.04 7.93
CA LEU A 177 3.42 -12.11 7.20
C LEU A 177 2.68 -13.44 7.31
N THR A 178 2.10 -13.74 8.47
CA THR A 178 1.26 -14.93 8.66
C THR A 178 0.01 -14.89 7.77
N ALA A 179 -0.63 -13.72 7.67
CA ALA A 179 -1.85 -13.56 6.89
C ALA A 179 -1.56 -13.48 5.39
N ALA A 180 -0.62 -12.62 4.99
CA ALA A 180 -0.44 -12.16 3.61
C ALA A 180 1.00 -12.27 3.07
N GLY A 181 1.95 -12.74 3.86
CA GLY A 181 3.35 -12.88 3.45
C GLY A 181 3.57 -13.92 2.34
N LEU A 182 2.64 -14.84 2.14
CA LEU A 182 2.67 -15.85 1.07
C LEU A 182 1.98 -15.39 -0.23
N HIS A 183 1.52 -14.14 -0.27
CA HIS A 183 0.89 -13.59 -1.47
C HIS A 183 1.95 -13.46 -2.57
N VAL A 184 1.78 -14.19 -3.67
CA VAL A 184 2.83 -14.34 -4.69
C VAL A 184 3.21 -13.02 -5.34
N SER A 185 2.24 -12.22 -5.78
CA SER A 185 2.51 -10.96 -6.50
C SER A 185 2.75 -9.72 -5.61
N GLU A 186 2.21 -9.69 -4.40
CA GLU A 186 2.23 -8.49 -3.55
C GLU A 186 2.84 -8.70 -2.17
N GLY A 187 2.97 -9.95 -1.71
CA GLY A 187 3.52 -10.27 -0.39
C GLY A 187 4.97 -9.83 -0.24
N ASN A 188 5.72 -9.73 -1.35
CA ASN A 188 7.08 -9.21 -1.36
C ASN A 188 7.19 -7.82 -0.68
N LYS A 189 6.22 -6.94 -0.94
CA LYS A 189 6.16 -5.58 -0.37
C LYS A 189 6.09 -5.60 1.16
N LEU A 190 5.41 -6.61 1.73
CA LEU A 190 5.25 -6.77 3.19
C LEU A 190 6.55 -7.26 3.83
N TRP A 191 7.27 -8.17 3.16
CA TRP A 191 8.60 -8.60 3.58
C TRP A 191 9.60 -7.44 3.54
N GLU A 192 9.56 -6.65 2.45
CA GLU A 192 10.41 -5.47 2.29
C GLU A 192 10.17 -4.47 3.42
N GLY A 193 8.91 -4.10 3.67
CA GLY A 193 8.57 -3.18 4.76
C GLY A 193 9.04 -3.67 6.14
N TYR A 194 9.01 -4.98 6.41
CA TYR A 194 9.53 -5.51 7.67
C TYR A 194 11.07 -5.45 7.75
N ARG A 195 11.77 -5.78 6.65
CA ARG A 195 13.23 -5.67 6.60
C ARG A 195 13.67 -4.21 6.76
N GLU A 196 13.03 -3.28 6.07
CA GLU A 196 13.31 -1.84 6.18
C GLU A 196 13.08 -1.33 7.60
N PHE A 197 11.99 -1.75 8.25
CA PHE A 197 11.73 -1.42 9.65
C PHE A 197 12.84 -1.91 10.59
N GLU A 198 13.27 -3.18 10.45
CA GLU A 198 14.33 -3.74 11.29
C GLU A 198 15.71 -3.12 10.99
N GLN A 199 15.99 -2.77 9.74
CA GLN A 199 17.19 -2.04 9.35
C GLN A 199 17.17 -0.59 9.86
N ALA A 200 16.02 0.07 9.93
CA ALA A 200 15.91 1.43 10.47
C ALA A 200 16.20 1.45 11.99
N ILE A 201 15.72 0.45 12.74
CA ILE A 201 16.03 0.31 14.18
C ILE A 201 17.51 0.03 14.42
N PHE A 202 18.18 -0.63 13.47
CA PHE A 202 19.57 -1.06 13.59
C PHE A 202 20.59 0.09 13.68
N PHE A 203 20.27 1.28 13.17
CA PHE A 203 21.26 2.36 12.98
C PHE A 203 21.80 3.01 14.26
N ASP A 204 21.16 2.84 15.44
CA ASP A 204 21.49 3.61 16.66
C ASP A 204 22.11 2.77 17.80
N GLU A 205 22.42 1.49 17.57
CA GLU A 205 22.83 0.58 18.65
C GLU A 205 24.36 0.58 18.88
N THR A 206 24.77 1.01 20.08
CA THR A 206 26.18 1.03 20.53
C THR A 206 26.59 -0.27 21.24
N ASP A 207 25.62 -1.09 21.69
CA ASP A 207 25.89 -2.41 22.23
C ASP A 207 26.17 -3.42 21.12
N ASN A 208 27.39 -3.98 21.11
CA ASN A 208 27.80 -5.01 20.15
C ASN A 208 26.92 -6.27 20.23
N GLN A 209 26.40 -6.64 21.40
CA GLN A 209 25.56 -7.83 21.53
C GLN A 209 24.16 -7.62 20.96
N ALA A 210 23.53 -6.48 21.26
CA ALA A 210 22.26 -6.09 20.67
C ALA A 210 22.37 -5.94 19.15
N ARG A 211 23.47 -5.35 18.66
CA ARG A 211 23.81 -5.26 17.24
C ARG A 211 23.84 -6.63 16.57
N GLU A 212 24.57 -7.59 17.12
CA GLU A 212 24.67 -8.95 16.54
C GLU A 212 23.29 -9.65 16.50
N LYS A 213 22.48 -9.51 17.56
CA LYS A 213 21.11 -10.05 17.56
C LYS A 213 20.25 -9.45 16.46
N GLN A 214 20.39 -8.14 16.21
CA GLN A 214 19.65 -7.44 15.18
C GLN A 214 20.10 -7.87 13.78
N ILE A 215 21.40 -8.00 13.54
CA ILE A 215 21.96 -8.57 12.29
C ILE A 215 21.37 -9.96 12.07
N GLN A 216 21.37 -10.83 13.09
CA GLN A 216 20.85 -12.18 12.93
C GLN A 216 19.34 -12.22 12.66
N LEU A 217 18.57 -11.29 13.24
CA LEU A 217 17.15 -11.14 12.95
C LEU A 217 16.91 -10.78 11.48
N ILE A 218 17.61 -9.76 10.97
CA ILE A 218 17.49 -9.34 9.56
C ILE A 218 17.93 -10.46 8.61
N ARG A 219 19.02 -11.16 8.93
CA ARG A 219 19.48 -12.34 8.18
C ARG A 219 18.41 -13.43 8.12
N ASN A 220 17.77 -13.71 9.25
CA ASN A 220 16.68 -14.70 9.32
C ASN A 220 15.46 -14.26 8.49
N LEU A 221 15.14 -12.95 8.45
CA LEU A 221 14.08 -12.43 7.59
C LEU A 221 14.38 -12.65 6.11
N PHE A 222 15.61 -12.38 5.66
CA PHE A 222 16.03 -12.70 4.29
C PHE A 222 15.91 -14.19 3.99
N HIS A 223 16.40 -15.06 4.89
CA HIS A 223 16.31 -16.51 4.69
C HIS A 223 14.86 -16.98 4.60
N HIS A 224 13.98 -16.43 5.44
CA HIS A 224 12.57 -16.76 5.42
C HIS A 224 11.91 -16.31 4.12
N GLN A 225 12.09 -15.06 3.71
CA GLN A 225 11.54 -14.55 2.46
C GLN A 225 12.06 -15.32 1.24
N LEU A 226 13.36 -15.66 1.19
CA LEU A 226 13.95 -16.47 0.11
C LEU A 226 13.37 -17.88 0.03
N SER A 227 12.76 -18.38 1.12
CA SER A 227 12.07 -19.67 1.14
C SER A 227 10.60 -19.59 0.67
N VAL A 228 10.06 -18.38 0.47
CA VAL A 228 8.68 -18.15 0.05
C VAL A 228 8.63 -17.86 -1.46
N PRO A 229 7.74 -18.49 -2.24
CA PRO A 229 7.55 -18.13 -3.65
C PRO A 229 6.90 -16.74 -3.77
N HIS A 230 7.61 -15.77 -4.32
CA HIS A 230 7.12 -14.40 -4.50
C HIS A 230 7.65 -13.79 -5.81
N VAL A 231 7.05 -12.70 -6.27
CA VAL A 231 7.59 -11.88 -7.37
C VAL A 231 9.00 -11.37 -7.00
N ASP A 232 9.87 -11.19 -7.99
CA ASP A 232 11.20 -10.60 -7.81
C ASP A 232 12.17 -11.39 -6.89
N MET A 233 11.98 -12.71 -6.73
CA MET A 233 12.91 -13.57 -5.95
C MET A 233 14.40 -13.38 -6.27
N ARG A 234 14.74 -13.07 -7.52
CA ARG A 234 16.13 -12.78 -7.92
C ARG A 234 16.63 -11.46 -7.33
N SER A 235 15.78 -10.43 -7.32
CA SER A 235 16.10 -9.15 -6.69
C SER A 235 16.34 -9.36 -5.20
N THR A 236 15.44 -10.06 -4.51
CA THR A 236 15.57 -10.39 -3.08
C THR A 236 16.90 -11.09 -2.75
N LEU A 237 17.36 -12.01 -3.61
CA LEU A 237 18.65 -12.68 -3.43
C LEU A 237 19.83 -11.73 -3.62
N LEU A 238 19.75 -10.81 -4.58
CA LEU A 238 20.77 -9.78 -4.82
C LEU A 238 20.83 -8.78 -3.66
N ASP A 239 19.68 -8.34 -3.15
CA ASP A 239 19.57 -7.46 -1.99
C ASP A 239 20.16 -8.14 -0.76
N TYR A 240 19.88 -9.43 -0.56
CA TYR A 240 20.49 -10.22 0.50
C TYR A 240 22.02 -10.30 0.35
N LYS A 241 22.51 -10.52 -0.88
CA LYS A 241 23.96 -10.55 -1.18
C LYS A 241 24.61 -9.21 -0.84
N ALA A 242 24.00 -8.11 -1.27
CA ALA A 242 24.49 -6.76 -0.99
C ALA A 242 24.52 -6.48 0.52
N TRP A 243 23.44 -6.81 1.22
CA TRP A 243 23.33 -6.62 2.66
C TRP A 243 24.38 -7.43 3.45
N GLU A 244 24.67 -8.69 3.06
CA GLU A 244 25.73 -9.47 3.72
C GLU A 244 27.14 -8.87 3.50
N VAL A 245 27.41 -8.29 2.32
CA VAL A 245 28.66 -7.56 2.08
C VAL A 245 28.78 -6.34 2.99
N GLU A 246 27.68 -5.60 3.20
CA GLU A 246 27.64 -4.48 4.16
C GLU A 246 27.92 -4.93 5.60
N GLN A 247 27.56 -6.17 5.97
CA GLN A 247 27.91 -6.76 7.27
C GLN A 247 29.37 -7.24 7.36
N GLY A 248 30.17 -7.06 6.30
CA GLY A 248 31.59 -7.42 6.27
C GLY A 248 31.88 -8.83 5.77
N ASN A 249 30.88 -9.54 5.24
CA ASN A 249 31.12 -10.85 4.63
C ASN A 249 31.77 -10.70 3.25
N ILE A 250 32.91 -11.34 3.05
CA ILE A 250 33.64 -11.30 1.78
C ILE A 250 32.95 -12.25 0.80
N LEU A 251 32.17 -11.68 -0.12
CA LEU A 251 31.50 -12.41 -1.18
C LEU A 251 32.14 -12.06 -2.52
N ASP A 252 32.40 -13.06 -3.37
CA ASP A 252 32.88 -12.81 -4.73
C ASP A 252 31.78 -12.11 -5.54
N ALA A 253 32.03 -10.85 -5.90
CA ALA A 253 31.13 -10.03 -6.70
C ALA A 253 30.83 -10.65 -8.08
N GLY A 254 31.73 -11.51 -8.60
CA GLY A 254 31.57 -12.19 -9.88
C GLY A 254 30.85 -13.54 -9.83
N SER A 255 30.64 -14.13 -8.65
CA SER A 255 29.89 -15.39 -8.54
C SER A 255 28.38 -15.12 -8.63
N SER A 256 27.81 -15.50 -9.78
CA SER A 256 26.36 -15.59 -10.00
C SER A 256 25.73 -16.82 -9.33
N GLY A 257 26.54 -17.65 -8.67
CA GLY A 257 26.12 -18.89 -8.02
C GLY A 257 25.56 -18.67 -6.63
N LEU A 258 24.95 -19.73 -6.09
CA LEU A 258 24.46 -19.82 -4.71
C LEU A 258 25.56 -20.28 -3.73
N ASP A 259 26.82 -20.34 -4.17
CA ASP A 259 27.93 -20.93 -3.40
C ASP A 259 28.31 -20.13 -2.15
N TRP A 260 27.90 -18.86 -2.09
CA TRP A 260 28.18 -17.96 -0.97
C TRP A 260 27.17 -18.09 0.19
N ILE A 261 26.02 -18.71 -0.04
CA ILE A 261 25.02 -19.01 1.00
C ILE A 261 25.14 -20.47 1.45
N SER A 262 24.58 -20.78 2.62
CA SER A 262 24.51 -22.17 3.07
C SER A 262 23.73 -23.04 2.08
N SER A 263 24.12 -24.31 1.97
CA SER A 263 23.44 -25.28 1.09
C SER A 263 21.94 -25.41 1.40
N HIS A 264 21.56 -25.23 2.67
CA HIS A 264 20.16 -25.22 3.07
C HIS A 264 19.40 -24.03 2.45
N VAL A 265 19.92 -22.80 2.60
CA VAL A 265 19.30 -21.58 2.05
C VAL A 265 19.24 -21.65 0.52
N ALA A 266 20.30 -22.14 -0.13
CA ALA A 266 20.33 -22.36 -1.58
C ALA A 266 19.23 -23.33 -2.04
N SER A 267 19.05 -24.44 -1.32
CA SER A 267 18.05 -25.46 -1.65
C SER A 267 16.62 -24.94 -1.47
N VAL A 268 16.32 -24.24 -0.38
CA VAL A 268 14.96 -23.69 -0.17
C VAL A 268 14.66 -22.56 -1.17
N TYR A 269 15.65 -21.74 -1.51
CA TYR A 269 15.52 -20.72 -2.55
C TYR A 269 15.20 -21.33 -3.91
N GLN A 270 15.96 -22.34 -4.32
CA GLN A 270 15.72 -23.02 -5.60
C GLN A 270 14.31 -23.63 -5.65
N LYS A 271 13.87 -24.27 -4.57
CA LYS A 271 12.52 -24.81 -4.46
C LYS A 271 11.45 -23.71 -4.56
N ALA A 272 11.63 -22.61 -3.85
CA ALA A 272 10.71 -21.48 -3.90
C ALA A 272 10.64 -20.85 -5.30
N LEU A 273 11.77 -20.75 -5.99
CA LEU A 273 11.84 -20.26 -7.37
C LEU A 273 11.14 -21.19 -8.37
N GLU A 274 11.30 -22.49 -8.24
CA GLU A 274 10.57 -23.49 -9.04
C GLU A 274 9.06 -23.38 -8.81
N LEU A 275 8.64 -23.19 -7.56
CA LEU A 275 7.23 -22.99 -7.21
C LEU A 275 6.69 -21.69 -7.79
N TYR A 276 7.44 -20.58 -7.68
CA TYR A 276 7.06 -19.30 -8.26
C TYR A 276 6.86 -19.40 -9.78
N ASN A 277 7.84 -19.98 -10.49
CA ASN A 277 7.75 -20.16 -11.94
C ASN A 277 6.55 -21.01 -12.36
N ALA A 278 6.20 -22.03 -11.57
CA ALA A 278 5.00 -22.83 -11.81
C ALA A 278 3.70 -22.04 -11.57
N SER A 279 3.65 -21.21 -10.52
CA SER A 279 2.49 -20.37 -10.18
C SER A 279 2.28 -19.22 -11.17
N PHE A 280 3.36 -18.63 -11.68
CA PHE A 280 3.32 -17.52 -12.64
C PHE A 280 2.47 -17.83 -13.87
N HIS A 281 2.55 -19.08 -14.37
CA HIS A 281 1.73 -19.51 -15.51
C HIS A 281 0.24 -19.59 -15.19
N LEU A 282 -0.12 -19.92 -13.95
CA LEU A 282 -1.50 -20.00 -13.49
C LEU A 282 -2.09 -18.60 -13.25
N GLU A 283 -1.31 -17.67 -12.67
CA GLU A 283 -1.73 -16.26 -12.53
C GLU A 283 -2.04 -15.64 -13.89
N LYS A 284 -1.18 -15.87 -14.89
CA LYS A 284 -1.42 -15.42 -16.26
C LYS A 284 -2.71 -15.98 -16.88
N GLN A 285 -3.15 -17.17 -16.47
CA GLN A 285 -4.40 -17.79 -16.93
C GLN A 285 -5.64 -17.24 -16.23
N ILE A 286 -5.51 -16.77 -14.98
CA ILE A 286 -6.60 -16.14 -14.23
C ILE A 286 -6.84 -14.71 -14.71
N CYS A 287 -5.79 -13.96 -15.05
CA CYS A 287 -5.91 -12.57 -15.50
C CYS A 287 -6.38 -12.41 -16.97
N GLN A 288 -6.72 -13.49 -17.68
CA GLN A 288 -7.21 -13.42 -19.05
C GLN A 288 -8.67 -12.95 -19.08
N GLN A 289 -8.92 -11.79 -19.69
CA GLN A 289 -10.24 -11.15 -19.71
C GLN A 289 -11.25 -11.78 -20.70
N ASP A 290 -10.81 -12.65 -21.61
CA ASP A 290 -11.65 -13.22 -22.69
C ASP A 290 -12.21 -14.62 -22.37
N MET A 291 -12.21 -15.02 -21.09
CA MET A 291 -12.55 -16.37 -20.64
C MET A 291 -14.00 -16.46 -20.18
N SER A 292 -14.67 -17.59 -20.42
CA SER A 292 -16.02 -17.80 -19.86
C SER A 292 -15.98 -17.93 -18.34
N ASP A 293 -17.05 -17.54 -17.64
CA ASP A 293 -17.13 -17.60 -16.16
C ASP A 293 -16.77 -18.99 -15.60
N SER A 294 -17.18 -20.06 -16.29
CA SER A 294 -16.86 -21.44 -15.91
C SER A 294 -15.37 -21.78 -16.05
N GLU A 295 -14.71 -21.23 -17.06
CA GLU A 295 -13.29 -21.46 -17.33
C GLU A 295 -12.42 -20.64 -16.38
N GLY A 296 -12.82 -19.38 -16.11
CA GLY A 296 -12.20 -18.54 -15.09
C GLY A 296 -12.29 -19.16 -13.70
N LEU A 297 -13.46 -19.70 -13.33
CA LEU A 297 -13.63 -20.42 -12.06
C LEU A 297 -12.75 -21.68 -11.98
N GLN A 298 -12.64 -22.45 -13.07
CA GLN A 298 -11.79 -23.64 -13.08
C GLN A 298 -10.30 -23.30 -12.94
N ASN A 299 -9.85 -22.24 -13.61
CA ASN A 299 -8.48 -21.75 -13.47
C ASN A 299 -8.20 -21.25 -12.05
N PHE A 300 -9.16 -20.55 -11.45
CA PHE A 300 -9.08 -20.14 -10.05
C PHE A 300 -8.99 -21.34 -9.11
N ILE A 301 -9.83 -22.37 -9.29
CA ILE A 301 -9.78 -23.60 -8.49
C ILE A 301 -8.43 -24.31 -8.65
N ASN A 302 -7.88 -24.37 -9.87
CA ASN A 302 -6.57 -24.98 -10.12
C ASN A 302 -5.44 -24.21 -9.41
N TYR A 303 -5.45 -22.89 -9.49
CA TYR A 303 -4.52 -22.01 -8.78
C TYR A 303 -4.64 -22.17 -7.25
N PHE A 304 -5.87 -22.13 -6.73
CA PHE A 304 -6.15 -22.25 -5.31
C PHE A 304 -5.80 -23.64 -4.77
N SER A 305 -6.13 -24.70 -5.50
CA SER A 305 -5.74 -26.07 -5.16
C SER A 305 -4.23 -26.21 -5.13
N ARG A 306 -3.51 -25.59 -6.07
CA ARG A 306 -2.04 -25.60 -6.06
C ARG A 306 -1.49 -24.87 -4.83
N ILE A 307 -2.01 -23.69 -4.50
CA ILE A 307 -1.60 -22.94 -3.31
C ILE A 307 -1.90 -23.70 -2.01
N CYS A 308 -3.10 -24.30 -1.89
CA CYS A 308 -3.49 -25.07 -0.71
C CYS A 308 -2.72 -26.40 -0.57
N CYS A 309 -2.47 -27.11 -1.67
CA CYS A 309 -1.63 -28.32 -1.65
C CYS A 309 -0.17 -28.01 -1.32
N MET A 310 0.29 -26.78 -1.54
CA MET A 310 1.61 -26.33 -1.14
C MET A 310 1.71 -26.01 0.35
N ASN A 311 0.59 -25.89 1.07
CA ASN A 311 0.62 -25.42 2.44
C ASN A 311 -0.54 -25.91 3.31
N VAL A 312 -0.26 -26.91 4.16
CA VAL A 312 -1.20 -27.46 5.16
C VAL A 312 -1.66 -26.38 6.17
N LEU A 313 -0.87 -25.33 6.38
CA LEU A 313 -1.27 -24.21 7.25
C LEU A 313 -2.31 -23.29 6.59
N LEU A 314 -2.25 -23.09 5.26
CA LEU A 314 -3.31 -22.37 4.53
C LEU A 314 -4.64 -23.11 4.63
N LEU A 315 -4.64 -24.45 4.61
CA LEU A 315 -5.84 -25.25 4.88
C LEU A 315 -6.37 -24.99 6.30
N THR A 316 -5.53 -24.83 7.33
CA THR A 316 -6.01 -24.53 8.69
C THR A 316 -6.55 -23.10 8.88
N PHE A 317 -6.01 -22.12 8.16
CA PHE A 317 -6.49 -20.72 8.20
C PHE A 317 -7.71 -20.48 7.30
N LEU A 318 -7.77 -21.17 6.16
CA LEU A 318 -8.88 -21.07 5.24
C LEU A 318 -10.04 -21.98 5.62
N TYR A 319 -9.86 -23.07 6.38
CA TYR A 319 -10.99 -23.95 6.75
C TYR A 319 -12.10 -23.22 7.56
N PRO A 320 -11.82 -22.33 8.52
CA PRO A 320 -12.84 -21.49 9.17
C PRO A 320 -13.45 -20.43 8.22
N VAL A 321 -12.67 -19.89 7.29
CA VAL A 321 -13.11 -18.85 6.32
C VAL A 321 -13.97 -19.45 5.20
N ILE A 322 -13.60 -20.64 4.70
CA ILE A 322 -14.28 -21.43 3.66
C ILE A 322 -15.55 -22.07 4.21
N SER A 323 -15.60 -22.47 5.49
CA SER A 323 -16.80 -23.06 6.09
C SER A 323 -17.92 -22.04 6.36
N GLY A 324 -17.63 -20.73 6.24
CA GLY A 324 -18.60 -19.66 6.45
C GLY A 324 -18.93 -18.78 5.23
N LEU A 325 -18.18 -18.82 4.13
CA LEU A 325 -18.32 -17.83 3.04
C LEU A 325 -18.36 -18.44 1.64
N ASN A 326 -19.28 -17.91 0.82
CA ASN A 326 -19.42 -18.20 -0.60
C ASN A 326 -18.13 -17.83 -1.34
N ILE A 327 -17.46 -18.83 -1.93
CA ILE A 327 -16.11 -18.78 -2.49
C ILE A 327 -15.96 -17.81 -3.70
N LEU A 328 -17.05 -17.27 -4.24
CA LEU A 328 -16.98 -16.43 -5.45
C LEU A 328 -16.57 -14.96 -5.23
N THR A 329 -16.61 -14.42 -4.01
CA THR A 329 -16.50 -12.96 -3.82
C THR A 329 -15.11 -12.43 -3.51
N ILE A 330 -14.11 -13.30 -3.31
CA ILE A 330 -12.85 -12.89 -2.66
C ILE A 330 -11.77 -12.40 -3.65
N TRP A 331 -11.85 -12.67 -4.97
CA TRP A 331 -10.75 -12.26 -5.87
C TRP A 331 -11.13 -11.94 -7.33
N ILE A 332 -12.41 -11.67 -7.62
CA ILE A 332 -12.86 -11.25 -8.97
C ILE A 332 -13.35 -9.81 -8.93
N LYS A 333 -12.39 -8.86 -8.97
CA LYS A 333 -12.48 -7.55 -9.65
C LYS A 333 -11.28 -6.69 -9.23
N HIS A 334 -10.21 -6.76 -10.01
CA HIS A 334 -9.44 -5.58 -10.41
C HIS A 334 -8.92 -5.78 -11.83
#